data_AF-A0A1A3UNU0-F1
#
_entry.id   AF-A0A1A3UNU0-F1
#
_cell.length_a   1.000
_cell.length_b   1.000
_cell.length_c   1.000
_cell.angle_alpha   90.00
_cell.angle_beta   90.00
_cell.angle_gamma   90.00
#
_symmetry.space_group_name_H-M   'P 1'
#
loop_
_entity.id
_entity.type
_entity.pdbx_description
1 polymer ?
#
loop_
_entity_poly.entity_id
_entity_poly.type
_entity_poly.pdbx_seq_one_letter_code
_entity_poly.pdbx_strand_id
1 'polypeptide(L)'
;MTLTPEASKTATAPLTQEEAIASLGRYGYGWSDSDAAGASAQRGLSEAVVRDISAKKNEPEWMLQTRLKALRIFDRKPMPGWGSNLDGIDFDNIKYFVRSTEKQAASWEDLPEDIRNTYDRLGIPEAEKQRLVAGVAAQYESEVVYHQIREDLEAQGVIFLDTDTGLREHPEIFQEYFGTVIPAGDNKFSALNTAVWSGGSFIYVPKGVHVDIPLQAYFRINTENMGQFERTLIIADEGSYVHYVEGCTAPIYKSDSL
;
A
#
# COMPACT_ATOMS: atom_id res chain seq x y z
N MET A 1 44.39 2.18 45.16
CA MET A 1 44.88 2.73 43.89
C MET A 1 44.49 1.74 42.80
N THR A 2 43.36 2.00 42.15
CA THR A 2 42.87 1.22 41.00
C THR A 2 41.99 2.19 40.22
N LEU A 3 42.49 2.59 39.05
CA LEU A 3 41.89 3.59 38.16
C LEU A 3 40.77 2.93 37.34
N THR A 4 39.62 3.58 37.26
CA THR A 4 38.56 3.29 36.28
C THR A 4 38.69 4.32 35.15
N PRO A 5 38.61 3.94 33.85
CA PRO A 5 38.69 4.90 32.75
C PRO A 5 37.38 5.71 32.65
N GLU A 6 37.49 7.02 32.47
CA GLU A 6 36.36 7.89 32.11
C GLU A 6 35.87 7.53 30.70
N ALA A 7 34.61 7.09 30.60
CA ALA A 7 33.90 7.09 29.33
C ALA A 7 33.49 8.53 29.00
N SER A 8 34.13 9.11 27.98
CA SER A 8 33.72 10.36 27.35
C SER A 8 32.25 10.26 26.91
N LYS A 9 31.36 10.94 27.65
CA LYS A 9 30.00 11.22 27.19
C LYS A 9 30.04 12.50 26.37
N THR A 10 30.22 12.38 25.06
CA THR A 10 29.80 13.44 24.14
C THR A 10 28.28 13.43 24.08
N ALA A 11 27.64 14.19 24.95
CA ALA A 11 26.23 14.52 24.84
C ALA A 11 26.06 15.49 23.66
N THR A 12 25.58 15.00 22.53
CA THR A 12 25.08 15.83 21.44
C THR A 12 23.85 16.59 21.94
N ALA A 13 23.88 17.92 21.84
CA ALA A 13 22.74 18.76 22.18
C ALA A 13 21.51 18.40 21.32
N PRO A 14 20.28 18.52 21.85
CA PRO A 14 19.08 18.29 21.04
C PRO A 14 19.02 19.32 19.89
N LEU A 15 18.73 18.81 18.69
CA LEU A 15 18.63 19.62 17.47
C LEU A 15 17.58 20.73 17.66
N THR A 16 17.88 21.92 17.17
CA THR A 16 16.89 23.00 17.06
C THR A 16 15.81 22.61 16.05
N GLN A 17 14.63 23.24 16.11
CA GLN A 17 13.52 22.93 15.21
C GLN A 17 13.90 23.10 13.72
N GLU A 18 14.73 24.10 13.39
CA GLU A 18 15.25 24.31 12.04
C GLU A 18 16.26 23.22 11.63
N GLU A 19 17.12 22.77 12.54
CA GLU A 19 18.04 21.66 12.27
C GLU A 19 17.31 20.30 12.19
N ALA A 20 16.23 20.11 12.95
CA ALA A 20 15.36 18.95 12.86
C ALA A 20 14.64 18.92 11.49
N ILE A 21 14.09 20.05 11.04
CA ILE A 21 13.48 20.19 9.71
C ILE A 21 14.53 20.01 8.59
N ALA A 22 15.73 20.55 8.75
CA ALA A 22 16.83 20.35 7.80
C ALA A 22 17.34 18.90 7.78
N SER A 23 17.27 18.19 8.91
CA SER A 23 17.59 16.75 8.99
C SER A 23 16.52 15.87 8.33
N LEU A 24 15.25 16.29 8.39
CA LEU A 24 14.14 15.69 7.61
C LEU A 24 14.28 15.97 6.10
N GLY A 25 14.93 17.06 5.72
CA GLY A 25 15.23 17.42 4.32
C GLY A 25 16.24 16.50 3.62
N ARG A 26 17.02 15.70 4.37
CA ARG A 26 17.78 14.56 3.81
C ARG A 26 16.97 13.28 3.96
N TYR A 27 15.78 13.28 3.36
CA TYR A 27 15.03 12.05 3.16
C TYR A 27 15.83 11.17 2.19
N GLY A 28 16.59 10.23 2.73
CA GLY A 28 17.51 9.36 2.00
C GLY A 28 16.84 8.31 1.14
N TYR A 29 15.59 8.52 0.71
CA TYR A 29 14.76 7.62 -0.10
C TYR A 29 14.08 8.30 -1.31
N GLY A 30 14.42 9.57 -1.60
CA GLY A 30 13.78 10.39 -2.64
C GLY A 30 14.23 10.15 -4.09
N TRP A 31 14.62 8.93 -4.47
CA TRP A 31 14.99 8.59 -5.85
C TRP A 31 13.76 8.12 -6.66
N SER A 32 13.68 8.52 -7.92
CA SER A 32 12.62 8.15 -8.88
C SER A 32 13.18 7.31 -10.03
N ASP A 33 12.46 6.27 -10.43
CA ASP A 33 12.74 5.47 -11.64
C ASP A 33 12.04 6.08 -12.88
N SER A 34 12.19 5.48 -14.08
CA SER A 34 11.64 6.04 -15.33
C SER A 34 10.10 5.88 -15.46
N ASP A 35 9.35 6.97 -15.65
CA ASP A 35 7.87 7.02 -15.68
C ASP A 35 7.23 6.66 -17.06
N ALA A 36 7.69 5.60 -17.72
CA ALA A 36 7.10 5.20 -19.01
C ALA A 36 5.62 4.74 -18.86
N ALA A 37 5.28 4.09 -17.74
CA ALA A 37 3.94 3.60 -17.45
C ALA A 37 2.94 4.74 -17.18
N GLY A 38 3.34 5.75 -16.39
CA GLY A 38 2.48 6.88 -16.06
C GLY A 38 2.15 7.79 -17.24
N ALA A 39 2.96 7.80 -18.31
CA ALA A 39 2.69 8.60 -19.50
C ALA A 39 1.41 8.16 -20.27
N SER A 40 0.98 6.90 -20.10
CA SER A 40 -0.18 6.33 -20.79
C SER A 40 -1.48 6.34 -19.97
N ALA A 41 -1.40 6.67 -18.68
CA ALA A 41 -2.53 6.60 -17.76
C ALA A 41 -3.55 7.73 -17.99
N GLN A 42 -4.84 7.39 -17.93
CA GLN A 42 -5.92 8.37 -17.98
C GLN A 42 -5.94 9.22 -16.72
N ARG A 43 -6.11 10.53 -16.89
CA ARG A 43 -6.30 11.48 -15.78
C ARG A 43 -7.78 11.70 -15.50
N GLY A 44 -8.06 12.01 -14.25
CA GLY A 44 -9.37 12.44 -13.79
C GLY A 44 -10.29 11.31 -13.39
N LEU A 45 -11.34 11.69 -12.66
CA LEU A 45 -12.27 10.73 -12.07
C LEU A 45 -13.56 10.68 -12.89
N SER A 46 -13.86 9.53 -13.45
CA SER A 46 -15.10 9.35 -14.21
C SER A 46 -15.59 7.90 -14.15
N GLU A 47 -16.84 7.69 -14.55
CA GLU A 47 -17.39 6.34 -14.72
C GLU A 47 -16.58 5.51 -15.72
N ALA A 48 -16.05 6.13 -16.78
CA ALA A 48 -15.19 5.45 -17.76
C ALA A 48 -13.89 4.94 -17.10
N VAL A 49 -13.26 5.76 -16.26
CA VAL A 49 -12.05 5.37 -15.52
C VAL A 49 -12.34 4.24 -14.54
N VAL A 50 -13.44 4.33 -13.78
CA VAL A 50 -13.84 3.25 -12.85
C VAL A 50 -14.09 1.93 -13.56
N ARG A 51 -14.78 1.97 -14.72
CA ARG A 51 -15.01 0.77 -15.55
C ARG A 51 -13.72 0.21 -16.13
N ASP A 52 -12.83 1.08 -16.59
CA ASP A 52 -11.51 0.70 -17.13
C ASP A 52 -10.65 0.01 -16.06
N ILE A 53 -10.60 0.54 -14.83
CA ILE A 53 -9.92 -0.09 -13.69
C ILE A 53 -10.49 -1.49 -13.46
N SER A 54 -11.81 -1.61 -13.33
CA SER A 54 -12.47 -2.89 -13.05
C SER A 54 -12.23 -3.92 -14.16
N ALA A 55 -12.26 -3.49 -15.43
CA ALA A 55 -11.98 -4.33 -16.59
C ALA A 55 -10.51 -4.79 -16.64
N LYS A 56 -9.56 -3.89 -16.40
CA LYS A 56 -8.11 -4.22 -16.35
C LYS A 56 -7.76 -5.20 -15.25
N LYS A 57 -8.53 -5.19 -14.16
CA LYS A 57 -8.39 -6.09 -13.01
C LYS A 57 -9.23 -7.37 -13.13
N ASN A 58 -10.04 -7.48 -14.19
CA ASN A 58 -10.95 -8.61 -14.45
C ASN A 58 -11.86 -8.91 -13.25
N GLU A 59 -12.44 -7.87 -12.66
CA GLU A 59 -13.26 -7.98 -11.46
C GLU A 59 -14.67 -8.53 -11.73
N PRO A 60 -15.30 -9.18 -10.73
CA PRO A 60 -16.70 -9.58 -10.84
C PRO A 60 -17.64 -8.36 -10.87
N GLU A 61 -18.79 -8.53 -11.53
CA GLU A 61 -19.79 -7.45 -11.74
C GLU A 61 -20.22 -6.76 -10.43
N TRP A 62 -20.32 -7.50 -9.32
CA TRP A 62 -20.71 -6.92 -8.04
C TRP A 62 -19.70 -5.89 -7.52
N MET A 63 -18.40 -6.09 -7.79
CA MET A 63 -17.35 -5.15 -7.42
C MET A 63 -17.43 -3.90 -8.29
N LEU A 64 -17.63 -4.06 -9.60
CA LEU A 64 -17.88 -2.93 -10.50
C LEU A 64 -19.06 -2.08 -10.03
N GLN A 65 -20.20 -2.71 -9.70
CA GLN A 65 -21.37 -1.98 -9.19
C GLN A 65 -21.09 -1.27 -7.86
N THR A 66 -20.26 -1.87 -7.01
CA THR A 66 -19.80 -1.27 -5.75
C THR A 66 -18.96 -0.02 -6.01
N ARG A 67 -17.99 -0.10 -6.92
CA ARG A 67 -17.16 1.03 -7.34
C ARG A 67 -17.99 2.18 -7.93
N LEU A 68 -18.91 1.88 -8.84
CA LEU A 68 -19.79 2.87 -9.47
C LEU A 68 -20.74 3.53 -8.46
N LYS A 69 -21.22 2.77 -7.47
CA LYS A 69 -22.00 3.33 -6.36
C LYS A 69 -21.15 4.28 -5.51
N ALA A 70 -19.90 3.90 -5.22
CA ALA A 70 -18.98 4.73 -4.46
C ALA A 70 -18.65 6.04 -5.19
N LEU A 71 -18.42 6.00 -6.51
CA LEU A 71 -18.25 7.20 -7.33
C LEU A 71 -19.44 8.18 -7.18
N ARG A 72 -20.67 7.68 -7.31
CA ARG A 72 -21.88 8.50 -7.11
C ARG A 72 -21.98 9.09 -5.71
N ILE A 73 -21.45 8.41 -4.69
CA ILE A 73 -21.42 8.93 -3.32
C ILE A 73 -20.36 10.02 -3.20
N PHE A 74 -19.18 9.81 -3.79
CA PHE A 74 -18.10 10.80 -3.84
C PHE A 74 -18.57 12.12 -4.47
N ASP A 75 -19.27 12.05 -5.61
CA ASP A 75 -19.77 13.24 -6.33
C ASP A 75 -20.79 14.04 -5.51
N ARG A 76 -21.59 13.36 -4.68
CA ARG A 76 -22.63 14.00 -3.86
C ARG A 76 -22.09 14.57 -2.54
N LYS A 77 -21.01 14.00 -2.01
CA LYS A 77 -20.45 14.44 -0.72
C LYS A 77 -19.63 15.72 -0.92
N PRO A 78 -19.85 16.77 -0.11
CA PRO A 78 -19.02 17.97 -0.14
C PRO A 78 -17.60 17.65 0.37
N MET A 79 -16.64 18.50 0.02
CA MET A 79 -15.31 18.48 0.64
C MET A 79 -15.44 18.70 2.16
N PRO A 80 -14.72 17.96 3.01
CA PRO A 80 -14.78 18.18 4.44
C PRO A 80 -14.14 19.53 4.79
N GLY A 81 -14.84 20.35 5.57
CA GLY A 81 -14.39 21.67 5.99
C GLY A 81 -13.57 21.68 7.29
N TRP A 82 -13.07 20.51 7.73
CA TRP A 82 -12.29 20.35 8.95
C TRP A 82 -10.94 19.72 8.63
N GLY A 83 -9.92 20.03 9.44
CA GLY A 83 -8.55 19.58 9.20
C GLY A 83 -7.76 20.54 8.30
N SER A 84 -6.88 19.99 7.46
CA SER A 84 -6.10 20.75 6.49
C SER A 84 -6.99 21.37 5.41
N ASN A 85 -6.49 22.41 4.74
CA ASN A 85 -7.16 22.95 3.57
C ASN A 85 -7.05 21.95 2.40
N LEU A 86 -8.20 21.59 1.82
CA LEU A 86 -8.31 20.61 0.73
C LEU A 86 -8.86 21.23 -0.57
N ASP A 87 -9.08 22.54 -0.60
CA ASP A 87 -9.67 23.24 -1.76
C ASP A 87 -8.75 23.21 -3.00
N GLY A 88 -7.46 22.93 -2.81
CA GLY A 88 -6.47 22.84 -3.88
C GLY A 88 -6.44 21.49 -4.61
N ILE A 89 -7.21 20.49 -4.15
CA ILE A 89 -7.18 19.16 -4.77
C ILE A 89 -7.89 19.20 -6.12
N ASP A 90 -7.11 19.02 -7.18
CA ASP A 90 -7.61 18.85 -8.55
C ASP A 90 -7.79 17.36 -8.87
N PHE A 91 -8.99 16.84 -8.58
CA PHE A 91 -9.35 15.44 -8.85
C PHE A 91 -9.30 15.07 -10.33
N ASP A 92 -9.35 16.05 -11.24
CA ASP A 92 -9.33 15.81 -12.69
C ASP A 92 -7.90 15.63 -13.22
N ASN A 93 -6.89 16.05 -12.45
CA ASN A 93 -5.50 15.93 -12.84
C ASN A 93 -4.80 14.68 -12.27
N ILE A 94 -5.45 13.95 -11.35
CA ILE A 94 -4.87 12.75 -10.71
C ILE A 94 -4.94 11.55 -11.65
N LYS A 95 -3.87 10.74 -11.67
CA LYS A 95 -3.89 9.39 -12.25
C LYS A 95 -4.32 8.39 -11.17
N TYR A 96 -5.49 7.77 -11.35
CA TYR A 96 -6.08 6.86 -10.35
C TYR A 96 -5.62 5.41 -10.48
N PHE A 97 -5.06 5.04 -11.63
CA PHE A 97 -4.56 3.69 -11.88
C PHE A 97 -3.42 3.71 -12.88
N VAL A 98 -2.27 3.16 -12.50
CA VAL A 98 -1.09 3.04 -13.34
C VAL A 98 -0.59 1.60 -13.24
N ARG A 99 -0.54 0.91 -14.38
CA ARG A 99 0.01 -0.44 -14.48
C ARG A 99 1.47 -0.36 -14.90
N SER A 100 2.37 -0.67 -13.98
CA SER A 100 3.83 -0.54 -14.15
C SER A 100 4.46 -1.76 -14.82
N THR A 101 3.84 -2.92 -14.65
CA THR A 101 4.34 -4.21 -15.13
C THR A 101 3.18 -5.05 -15.65
N GLU A 102 3.39 -5.84 -16.71
CA GLU A 102 2.33 -6.73 -17.21
C GLU A 102 2.10 -7.97 -16.33
N LYS A 103 3.08 -8.35 -15.48
CA LYS A 103 3.04 -9.58 -14.67
C LYS A 103 3.72 -9.39 -13.32
N GLN A 104 3.18 -10.07 -12.31
CA GLN A 104 3.83 -10.24 -11.00
C GLN A 104 5.07 -11.14 -11.15
N ALA A 105 6.14 -10.81 -10.43
CA ALA A 105 7.35 -11.62 -10.40
C ALA A 105 7.15 -12.83 -9.47
N ALA A 106 7.53 -14.02 -9.94
CA ALA A 106 7.43 -15.26 -9.15
C ALA A 106 8.57 -15.43 -8.15
N SER A 107 9.71 -14.78 -8.40
CA SER A 107 10.89 -14.80 -7.54
C SER A 107 11.54 -13.42 -7.49
N TRP A 108 12.41 -13.21 -6.49
CA TRP A 108 13.15 -11.97 -6.34
C TRP A 108 14.03 -11.66 -7.55
N GLU A 109 14.61 -12.70 -8.16
CA GLU A 109 15.47 -12.60 -9.33
C GLU A 109 14.71 -12.16 -10.60
N ASP A 110 13.40 -12.45 -10.65
CA ASP A 110 12.52 -12.11 -11.78
C ASP A 110 12.03 -10.65 -11.75
N LEU A 111 12.30 -9.90 -10.68
CA LEU A 111 11.94 -8.49 -10.59
C LEU A 111 12.78 -7.64 -11.58
N PRO A 112 12.14 -6.65 -12.25
CA PRO A 112 12.87 -5.62 -13.00
C PRO A 112 14.00 -5.00 -12.17
N GLU A 113 15.12 -4.70 -12.82
CA GLU A 113 16.35 -4.29 -12.15
C GLU A 113 16.19 -3.02 -11.31
N ASP A 114 15.42 -2.05 -11.80
CA ASP A 114 15.06 -0.80 -11.12
C ASP A 114 14.26 -1.07 -9.83
N ILE A 115 13.24 -1.93 -9.92
CA ILE A 115 12.41 -2.34 -8.78
C ILE A 115 13.24 -3.12 -7.74
N ARG A 116 14.04 -4.09 -8.19
CA ARG A 116 14.90 -4.91 -7.34
C ARG A 116 15.92 -4.06 -6.57
N ASN A 117 16.63 -3.17 -7.26
CA ASN A 117 17.61 -2.27 -6.64
C ASN A 117 16.98 -1.37 -5.56
N THR A 118 15.75 -0.94 -5.81
CA THR A 118 14.96 -0.14 -4.88
C THR A 118 14.64 -0.91 -3.60
N TYR A 119 14.22 -2.17 -3.70
CA TYR A 119 13.87 -2.97 -2.54
C TYR A 119 15.09 -3.57 -1.82
N ASP A 120 16.20 -3.84 -2.53
CA ASP A 120 17.51 -4.16 -1.93
C ASP A 120 17.94 -3.05 -0.97
N ARG A 121 17.77 -1.78 -1.35
CA ARG A 121 18.06 -0.63 -0.50
C ARG A 121 17.13 -0.50 0.70
N LEU A 122 15.90 -1.01 0.60
CA LEU A 122 14.94 -1.06 1.71
C LEU A 122 15.24 -2.24 2.65
N GLY A 123 16.15 -3.14 2.29
CA GLY A 123 16.56 -4.27 3.13
C GLY A 123 15.55 -5.43 3.16
N ILE A 124 14.60 -5.47 2.22
CA ILE A 124 13.56 -6.50 2.17
C ILE A 124 14.13 -7.93 2.05
N PRO A 125 15.11 -8.22 1.15
CA PRO A 125 15.65 -9.57 1.01
C PRO A 125 16.37 -10.06 2.26
N GLU A 126 17.01 -9.16 3.00
CA GLU A 126 17.71 -9.51 4.23
C GLU A 126 16.70 -9.85 5.33
N ALA A 127 15.62 -9.08 5.45
CA ALA A 127 14.53 -9.37 6.39
C ALA A 127 13.87 -10.73 6.11
N GLU A 128 13.67 -11.07 4.85
CA GLU A 128 13.13 -12.36 4.42
C GLU A 128 14.12 -13.52 4.68
N LYS A 129 15.39 -13.38 4.26
CA LYS A 129 16.44 -14.40 4.48
C LYS A 129 16.69 -14.67 5.96
N GLN A 130 16.65 -13.64 6.79
CA GLN A 130 16.78 -13.76 8.25
C GLN A 130 15.51 -14.28 8.94
N ARG A 131 14.43 -14.56 8.17
CA ARG A 131 13.11 -14.98 8.68
C ARG A 131 12.53 -14.02 9.73
N LEU A 132 12.85 -12.73 9.61
CA LEU A 132 12.31 -11.68 10.48
C LEU A 132 10.86 -11.37 10.15
N VAL A 133 10.40 -11.77 8.96
CA VAL A 133 9.02 -11.61 8.46
C VAL A 133 8.49 -12.95 7.96
N ALA A 134 7.19 -13.17 8.14
CA ALA A 134 6.51 -14.42 7.80
C ALA A 134 5.86 -14.40 6.42
N GLY A 135 5.76 -13.21 5.85
CA GLY A 135 5.44 -12.97 4.45
C GLY A 135 5.73 -11.53 4.09
N VAL A 136 6.02 -11.30 2.81
CA VAL A 136 6.25 -9.97 2.24
C VAL A 136 5.34 -9.76 1.05
N ALA A 137 4.58 -8.67 1.08
CA ALA A 137 3.91 -8.12 -0.10
C ALA A 137 4.58 -6.80 -0.48
N ALA A 138 5.09 -6.70 -1.70
CA ALA A 138 5.74 -5.50 -2.23
C ALA A 138 4.89 -4.91 -3.36
N GLN A 139 4.30 -3.74 -3.11
CA GLN A 139 3.52 -2.98 -4.08
C GLN A 139 4.33 -1.87 -4.72
N TYR A 140 4.24 -1.80 -6.05
CA TYR A 140 4.87 -0.77 -6.84
C TYR A 140 3.80 -0.10 -7.73
N GLU A 141 3.59 1.19 -7.52
CA GLU A 141 2.44 1.94 -8.05
C GLU A 141 1.08 1.33 -7.62
N SER A 142 0.23 0.93 -8.58
CA SER A 142 -1.11 0.40 -8.32
C SER A 142 -1.18 -1.13 -8.18
N GLU A 143 -0.07 -1.86 -8.33
CA GLU A 143 -0.08 -3.33 -8.35
C GLU A 143 1.02 -3.93 -7.44
N VAL A 144 0.69 -5.06 -6.80
CA VAL A 144 1.66 -5.86 -6.05
C VAL A 144 2.55 -6.59 -7.05
N VAL A 145 3.86 -6.34 -6.99
CA VAL A 145 4.86 -6.86 -7.94
C VAL A 145 5.59 -8.10 -7.41
N TYR A 146 5.57 -8.32 -6.10
CA TYR A 146 6.18 -9.48 -5.44
C TYR A 146 5.37 -9.87 -4.21
N HIS A 147 5.12 -11.16 -4.06
CA HIS A 147 4.40 -11.73 -2.94
C HIS A 147 5.02 -13.09 -2.56
N GLN A 148 5.40 -13.26 -1.30
CA GLN A 148 5.86 -14.53 -0.78
C GLN A 148 5.40 -14.71 0.67
N ILE A 149 4.71 -15.81 0.93
CA ILE A 149 4.34 -16.27 2.27
C ILE A 149 5.12 -17.55 2.57
N ARG A 150 5.42 -17.80 3.85
CA ARG A 150 6.00 -19.10 4.24
C ARG A 150 4.97 -20.23 4.12
N GLU A 151 5.41 -21.34 3.52
CA GLU A 151 4.59 -22.55 3.33
C GLU A 151 3.98 -23.10 4.63
N ASP A 152 4.64 -22.89 5.79
CA ASP A 152 4.12 -23.36 7.08
C ASP A 152 2.91 -22.56 7.59
N LEU A 153 2.73 -21.32 7.14
CA LEU A 153 1.53 -20.52 7.43
C LEU A 153 0.38 -20.89 6.49
N GLU A 154 0.68 -21.11 5.21
CA GLU A 154 -0.32 -21.61 4.25
C GLU A 154 -0.87 -22.97 4.68
N ALA A 155 -0.01 -23.87 5.17
CA ALA A 155 -0.42 -25.17 5.70
C ALA A 155 -1.35 -25.06 6.93
N GLN A 156 -1.31 -23.93 7.65
CA GLN A 156 -2.22 -23.62 8.76
C GLN A 156 -3.51 -22.92 8.30
N GLY A 157 -3.66 -22.68 6.99
CA GLY A 157 -4.82 -22.00 6.41
C GLY A 157 -4.77 -20.48 6.49
N VAL A 158 -3.62 -19.89 6.84
CA VAL A 158 -3.43 -18.44 6.78
C VAL A 158 -3.41 -18.02 5.32
N ILE A 159 -4.23 -17.03 4.99
CA ILE A 159 -4.22 -16.39 3.67
C ILE A 159 -3.54 -15.05 3.88
N PHE A 160 -2.47 -14.80 3.13
CA PHE A 160 -1.91 -13.47 2.97
C PHE A 160 -1.68 -13.29 1.48
N LEU A 161 -2.37 -12.34 0.86
CA LEU A 161 -2.34 -12.09 -0.58
C LEU A 161 -2.43 -10.58 -0.82
N ASP A 162 -2.25 -10.16 -2.07
CA ASP A 162 -2.73 -8.85 -2.49
C ASP A 162 -4.27 -8.84 -2.58
N THR A 163 -4.84 -7.64 -2.52
CA THR A 163 -6.31 -7.46 -2.47
C THR A 163 -7.01 -7.91 -3.76
N ASP A 164 -6.33 -7.82 -4.91
CA ASP A 164 -6.88 -8.21 -6.21
C ASP A 164 -6.96 -9.73 -6.33
N THR A 165 -5.91 -10.42 -5.89
CA THR A 165 -5.85 -11.87 -5.77
C THR A 165 -6.84 -12.37 -4.72
N GLY A 166 -6.96 -11.71 -3.56
CA GLY A 166 -7.96 -12.02 -2.53
C GLY A 166 -9.40 -11.94 -3.05
N LEU A 167 -9.74 -10.91 -3.82
CA LEU A 167 -11.06 -10.77 -4.46
C LEU A 167 -11.34 -11.90 -5.46
N ARG A 168 -10.33 -12.34 -6.22
CA ARG A 168 -10.46 -13.36 -7.27
C ARG A 168 -10.55 -14.78 -6.70
N GLU A 169 -9.70 -15.10 -5.72
CA GLU A 169 -9.46 -16.46 -5.25
C GLU A 169 -10.27 -16.81 -3.99
N HIS A 170 -10.64 -15.80 -3.20
CA HIS A 170 -11.47 -15.96 -1.99
C HIS A 170 -12.69 -15.03 -2.00
N PRO A 171 -13.52 -15.04 -3.07
CA PRO A 171 -14.62 -14.10 -3.24
C PRO A 171 -15.67 -14.17 -2.13
N GLU A 172 -15.88 -15.33 -1.52
CA GLU A 172 -16.84 -15.53 -0.43
C GLU A 172 -16.44 -14.75 0.83
N ILE A 173 -15.18 -14.89 1.28
CA ILE A 173 -14.66 -14.16 2.44
C ILE A 173 -14.56 -12.67 2.08
N PHE A 174 -14.02 -12.37 0.90
CA PHE A 174 -13.83 -10.99 0.48
C PHE A 174 -15.16 -10.23 0.45
N GLN A 175 -16.19 -10.79 -0.19
CA GLN A 175 -17.50 -10.15 -0.30
C GLN A 175 -18.23 -10.03 1.04
N GLU A 176 -18.02 -10.96 1.96
CA GLU A 176 -18.61 -10.91 3.31
C GLU A 176 -18.08 -9.71 4.11
N TYR A 177 -16.77 -9.45 4.06
CA TYR A 177 -16.12 -8.45 4.90
C TYR A 177 -15.87 -7.10 4.22
N PHE A 178 -15.80 -7.05 2.89
CA PHE A 178 -15.44 -5.82 2.17
C PHE A 178 -16.45 -4.69 2.42
N GLY A 179 -15.95 -3.60 3.00
CA GLY A 179 -16.75 -2.39 3.27
C GLY A 179 -17.68 -2.49 4.47
N THR A 180 -17.55 -3.52 5.31
CA THR A 180 -18.33 -3.67 6.56
C THR A 180 -17.92 -2.66 7.62
N VAL A 181 -16.61 -2.48 7.85
CA VAL A 181 -16.07 -1.54 8.84
C VAL A 181 -16.02 -0.11 8.27
N ILE A 182 -15.45 0.06 7.08
CA ILE A 182 -15.36 1.35 6.38
C ILE A 182 -16.17 1.27 5.08
N PRO A 183 -17.48 1.57 5.12
CA PRO A 183 -18.31 1.59 3.92
C PRO A 183 -18.00 2.80 3.03
N ALA A 184 -18.35 2.71 1.74
CA ALA A 184 -18.25 3.83 0.80
C ALA A 184 -19.04 5.09 1.26
N GLY A 185 -20.01 4.91 2.16
CA GLY A 185 -20.82 5.99 2.71
C GLY A 185 -20.15 6.76 3.86
N ASP A 186 -19.04 6.27 4.42
CA ASP A 186 -18.42 6.82 5.62
C ASP A 186 -18.01 8.30 5.44
N ASN A 187 -17.12 8.59 4.48
CA ASN A 187 -16.70 9.95 4.16
C ASN A 187 -16.41 10.13 2.66
N LYS A 188 -16.06 11.34 2.22
CA LYS A 188 -15.81 11.62 0.79
C LYS A 188 -14.62 10.79 0.27
N PHE A 189 -13.54 10.70 1.03
CA PHE A 189 -12.35 9.96 0.63
C PHE A 189 -12.50 8.44 0.75
N SER A 190 -13.33 7.94 1.67
CA SER A 190 -13.69 6.51 1.68
C SER A 190 -14.51 6.12 0.45
N ALA A 191 -15.38 7.03 -0.04
CA ALA A 191 -16.08 6.86 -1.30
C ALA A 191 -15.12 6.89 -2.49
N LEU A 192 -14.16 7.81 -2.50
CA LEU A 192 -13.11 7.88 -3.53
C LEU A 192 -12.29 6.58 -3.56
N ASN A 193 -11.71 6.20 -2.42
CA ASN A 193 -10.95 4.96 -2.27
C ASN A 193 -11.77 3.76 -2.73
N THR A 194 -13.04 3.61 -2.29
CA THR A 194 -13.88 2.48 -2.73
C THR A 194 -14.14 2.48 -4.24
N ALA A 195 -14.20 3.65 -4.89
CA ALA A 195 -14.40 3.73 -6.34
C ALA A 195 -13.15 3.29 -7.12
N VAL A 196 -11.96 3.66 -6.66
CA VAL A 196 -10.73 3.55 -7.46
C VAL A 196 -9.63 2.71 -6.82
N TRP A 197 -9.91 1.97 -5.75
CA TRP A 197 -8.87 1.24 -5.03
C TRP A 197 -8.09 0.28 -5.93
N SER A 198 -6.78 0.21 -5.68
CA SER A 198 -5.81 -0.62 -6.38
C SER A 198 -4.74 -1.12 -5.42
N GLY A 199 -4.48 -2.43 -5.47
CA GLY A 199 -3.58 -3.08 -4.51
C GLY A 199 -4.07 -3.00 -3.06
N GLY A 200 -3.12 -3.06 -2.11
CA GLY A 200 -3.37 -3.30 -0.69
C GLY A 200 -3.20 -4.78 -0.30
N SER A 201 -3.36 -5.09 0.99
CA SER A 201 -3.21 -6.46 1.52
C SER A 201 -4.55 -7.14 1.85
N PHE A 202 -4.70 -8.42 1.50
CA PHE A 202 -5.78 -9.29 1.97
C PHE A 202 -5.22 -10.36 2.91
N ILE A 203 -5.65 -10.34 4.16
CA ILE A 203 -5.19 -11.27 5.19
C ILE A 203 -6.39 -11.96 5.85
N TYR A 204 -6.35 -13.28 5.93
CA TYR A 204 -7.27 -14.07 6.75
C TYR A 204 -6.49 -15.03 7.64
N VAL A 205 -6.78 -15.01 8.94
CA VAL A 205 -6.16 -15.89 9.94
C VAL A 205 -7.24 -16.76 10.57
N PRO A 206 -7.18 -18.10 10.40
CA PRO A 206 -8.22 -19.01 10.88
C PRO A 206 -8.34 -19.06 12.40
N LYS A 207 -9.49 -19.57 12.87
CA LYS A 207 -9.79 -19.79 14.28
C LYS A 207 -8.65 -20.51 15.01
N GLY A 208 -8.18 -19.92 16.10
CA GLY A 208 -7.13 -20.48 16.96
C GLY A 208 -5.71 -20.46 16.39
N VAL A 209 -5.48 -19.92 15.19
CA VAL A 209 -4.15 -19.85 14.58
C VAL A 209 -3.40 -18.63 15.09
N HIS A 210 -2.16 -18.84 15.54
CA HIS A 210 -1.27 -17.78 16.01
C HIS A 210 -0.11 -17.58 15.04
N VAL A 211 -0.07 -16.42 14.40
CA VAL A 211 1.01 -16.00 13.51
C VAL A 211 2.09 -15.29 14.34
N ASP A 212 3.10 -16.05 14.78
CA ASP A 212 4.13 -15.58 15.72
C ASP A 212 5.14 -14.62 15.10
N ILE A 213 5.31 -14.67 13.78
CA ILE A 213 6.24 -13.80 13.04
C ILE A 213 5.42 -12.75 12.28
N PRO A 214 5.80 -11.47 12.30
CA PRO A 214 5.00 -10.43 11.66
C PRO A 214 4.83 -10.64 10.15
N LEU A 215 3.64 -10.32 9.65
CA LEU A 215 3.38 -10.14 8.22
C LEU A 215 3.74 -8.70 7.86
N GLN A 216 4.46 -8.50 6.75
CA GLN A 216 4.89 -7.16 6.36
C GLN A 216 4.47 -6.84 4.92
N ALA A 217 3.88 -5.66 4.74
CA ALA A 217 3.58 -5.10 3.43
C ALA A 217 4.33 -3.79 3.22
N TYR A 218 5.01 -3.67 2.07
CA TYR A 218 5.74 -2.48 1.65
C TYR A 218 5.11 -1.90 0.40
N PHE A 219 4.85 -0.60 0.43
CA PHE A 219 4.24 0.13 -0.68
C PHE A 219 5.19 1.23 -1.16
N ARG A 220 5.38 1.31 -2.48
CA ARG A 220 6.23 2.32 -3.12
C ARG A 220 5.56 2.98 -4.32
N ILE A 221 5.69 4.30 -4.38
CA ILE A 221 5.28 5.16 -5.50
C ILE A 221 6.52 5.66 -6.24
N ASN A 222 6.50 5.68 -7.57
CA ASN A 222 7.49 6.37 -8.40
C ASN A 222 6.86 7.23 -9.52
N THR A 223 5.57 7.08 -9.85
CA THR A 223 4.89 7.93 -10.85
C THR A 223 4.42 9.26 -10.26
N GLU A 224 4.74 10.36 -10.94
CA GLU A 224 4.33 11.71 -10.55
C GLU A 224 2.81 11.95 -10.82
N ASN A 225 2.13 12.62 -9.88
CA ASN A 225 0.67 12.84 -9.87
C ASN A 225 -0.17 11.55 -9.87
N MET A 226 0.39 10.44 -9.39
CA MET A 226 -0.39 9.23 -9.09
C MET A 226 -0.99 9.35 -7.69
N GLY A 227 -2.26 8.97 -7.54
CA GLY A 227 -2.87 8.77 -6.24
C GLY A 227 -2.75 7.31 -5.77
N GLN A 228 -2.34 7.06 -4.53
CA GLN A 228 -2.33 5.72 -3.95
C GLN A 228 -3.65 5.46 -3.22
N PHE A 229 -4.43 4.50 -3.73
CA PHE A 229 -5.71 4.12 -3.16
C PHE A 229 -5.69 2.66 -2.73
N GLU A 230 -4.80 2.32 -1.79
CA GLU A 230 -4.73 0.97 -1.26
C GLU A 230 -5.93 0.61 -0.40
N ARG A 231 -6.21 -0.68 -0.30
CA ARG A 231 -7.30 -1.21 0.51
C ARG A 231 -6.85 -2.46 1.26
N THR A 232 -6.38 -2.28 2.49
CA THR A 232 -6.01 -3.42 3.35
C THR A 232 -7.24 -3.99 4.06
N LEU A 233 -7.46 -5.31 3.93
CA LEU A 233 -8.54 -6.07 4.54
C LEU A 233 -7.93 -7.23 5.36
N ILE A 234 -8.06 -7.16 6.68
CA ILE A 234 -7.53 -8.15 7.63
C ILE A 234 -8.68 -8.76 8.42
N ILE A 235 -8.82 -10.08 8.35
CA ILE A 235 -9.79 -10.88 9.09
C ILE A 235 -9.02 -11.80 10.04
N ALA A 236 -9.13 -11.54 11.34
CA ALA A 236 -8.60 -12.40 12.40
C ALA A 236 -9.76 -13.10 13.09
N ASP A 237 -9.92 -14.40 12.86
CA ASP A 237 -11.03 -15.20 13.39
C ASP A 237 -10.85 -15.48 14.90
N GLU A 238 -11.84 -16.12 15.52
CA GLU A 238 -11.91 -16.30 16.97
C GLU A 238 -10.64 -16.94 17.55
N GLY A 239 -10.03 -16.28 18.53
CA GLY A 239 -8.82 -16.77 19.18
C GLY A 239 -7.60 -16.86 18.26
N SER A 240 -7.62 -16.21 17.09
CA SER A 240 -6.44 -16.08 16.25
C SER A 240 -5.57 -14.89 16.68
N TYR A 241 -4.31 -14.88 16.24
CA TYR A 241 -3.38 -13.78 16.46
C TYR A 241 -2.58 -13.46 15.21
N VAL A 242 -2.41 -12.18 14.91
CA VAL A 242 -1.55 -11.68 13.83
C VAL A 242 -0.92 -10.36 14.22
N HIS A 243 0.36 -10.22 13.86
CA HIS A 243 1.06 -8.95 13.89
C HIS A 243 1.29 -8.50 12.44
N TYR A 244 0.67 -7.39 12.05
CA TYR A 244 0.78 -6.82 10.71
C TYR A 244 1.54 -5.49 10.75
N VAL A 245 2.50 -5.32 9.83
CA VAL A 245 3.30 -4.10 9.68
C VAL A 245 3.14 -3.59 8.25
N GLU A 246 2.67 -2.36 8.12
CA GLU A 246 2.51 -1.65 6.84
C GLU A 246 3.47 -0.47 6.78
N GLY A 247 4.18 -0.33 5.67
CA GLY A 247 5.08 0.80 5.43
C GLY A 247 4.89 1.40 4.05
N CYS A 248 4.65 2.70 3.98
CA CYS A 248 4.60 3.47 2.73
C CYS A 248 5.88 4.30 2.57
N THR A 249 6.51 4.24 1.38
CA THR A 249 7.65 5.09 1.01
C THR A 249 7.37 5.79 -0.31
N ALA A 250 7.39 7.13 -0.32
CA ALA A 250 7.22 7.94 -1.52
C ALA A 250 8.41 8.90 -1.72
N PRO A 251 8.88 9.12 -2.96
CA PRO A 251 9.76 10.23 -3.31
C PRO A 251 9.07 11.57 -3.10
N ILE A 252 9.82 12.60 -2.70
CA ILE A 252 9.28 13.97 -2.57
C ILE A 252 9.20 14.58 -3.98
N TYR A 253 8.00 14.58 -4.57
CA TYR A 253 7.73 15.30 -5.81
C TYR A 253 7.39 16.77 -5.55
N LYS A 254 7.63 17.64 -6.54
CA LYS A 254 7.27 19.07 -6.47
C LYS A 254 5.80 19.35 -6.80
N SER A 255 5.05 18.33 -7.26
CA SER A 255 3.65 18.39 -7.64
C SER A 255 2.79 17.54 -6.70
N ASP A 256 1.50 17.86 -6.60
CA ASP A 256 0.58 17.23 -5.64
C ASP A 256 0.32 15.76 -6.01
N SER A 257 0.69 14.85 -5.09
CA SER A 257 0.31 13.43 -5.12
C SER A 257 -0.55 13.13 -3.89
N LEU A 258 -1.58 12.28 -4.06
CA LEU A 258 -2.58 11.96 -3.03
C LEU A 258 -2.48 10.52 -2.51
#